data_AF-G4A5B9-F1
#
_entry.id   AF-G4A5B9-F1
#
_cell.length_a   1.000
_cell.length_b   1.000
_cell.length_c   1.000
_cell.angle_alpha   90.00
_cell.angle_beta   90.00
_cell.angle_gamma   90.00
#
_symmetry.space_group_name_H-M   'P 1'
#
loop_
_entity.id
_entity.type
_entity.pdbx_description
1 polymer ?
#
loop_
_entity_poly.entity_id
_entity_poly.type
_entity_poly.pdbx_seq_one_letter_code
_entity_poly.pdbx_strand_id
1 'polypeptide(L)' 'MTALGAEGVILGCTEIGLLINQTDSDLPFFDTALLHSQMAIDFILEK' A
#
# COMPACT_ATOMS: atom_id res chain seq x y z
N MET A 1 -1.32 15.11 -5.71
CA MET A 1 -1.78 13.91 -6.44
C MET A 1 -3.23 14.05 -6.88
N THR A 2 -4.16 14.44 -5.99
CA THR A 2 -5.57 14.68 -6.32
C THR A 2 -5.82 15.69 -7.45
N ALA A 3 -5.03 16.77 -7.54
CA ALA A 3 -5.12 17.74 -8.64
C ALA A 3 -4.83 17.14 -10.04
N LEU A 4 -4.21 15.96 -10.09
CA LEU A 4 -3.95 15.19 -11.32
C LEU A 4 -4.92 14.00 -11.48
N GLY A 5 -5.98 13.91 -10.67
CA GLY A 5 -6.99 12.86 -10.76
C GLY A 5 -6.62 11.53 -10.09
N ALA A 6 -5.60 11.48 -9.23
CA ALA A 6 -5.28 10.26 -8.49
C ALA A 6 -6.36 9.96 -7.44
N GLU A 7 -6.85 8.72 -7.43
CA GLU A 7 -7.85 8.20 -6.49
C GLU A 7 -7.21 7.36 -5.36
N GLY A 8 -5.91 7.10 -5.45
CA GLY A 8 -5.13 6.34 -4.49
C GLY A 8 -3.64 6.39 -4.82
N VAL A 9 -2.81 5.85 -3.93
CA VAL A 9 -1.34 5.88 -4.05
C VAL A 9 -0.78 4.49 -3.80
N ILE A 10 0.00 3.97 -4.75
CA ILE A 10 0.72 2.70 -4.57
C ILE A 10 2.07 3.00 -3.93
N LEU A 11 2.36 2.41 -2.76
CA LEU A 11 3.68 2.49 -2.14
C LEU A 11 4.56 1.42 -2.80
N GLY A 12 5.18 1.80 -3.91
CA GLY A 12 5.88 0.87 -4.81
C GLY A 12 7.28 0.42 -4.36
N CYS A 13 7.81 1.02 -3.28
CA CYS A 13 9.07 0.62 -2.67
C CYS A 13 8.84 0.28 -1.19
N THR A 14 9.51 -0.75 -0.69
CA THR A 14 9.35 -1.27 0.68
C THR A 14 9.66 -0.23 1.77
N GLU A 15 10.52 0.74 1.47
CA GLU A 15 10.97 1.78 2.40
C GLU A 15 9.94 2.89 2.56
N ILE A 16 9.06 3.11 1.57
CA ILE A 16 8.11 4.23 1.60
C ILE A 16 7.10 4.02 2.73
N GLY A 17 6.59 2.80 2.92
CA GLY A 17 5.70 2.44 4.04
C GLY A 17 6.34 2.57 5.42
N LEU A 18 7.67 2.72 5.51
CA LEU A 18 8.39 3.02 6.75
C LEU A 18 8.48 4.52 7.05
N LEU A 19 8.27 5.37 6.05
CA LEU A 19 8.46 6.82 6.14
C LEU A 19 7.14 7.61 6.22
N ILE A 20 6.06 7.08 5.66
CA ILE A 20 4.75 7.75 5.61
C ILE A 20 3.64 6.83 6.09
N ASN A 21 2.55 7.43 6.55
CA ASN A 21 1.37 6.75 7.08
C ASN A 21 0.09 7.25 6.40
N GLN A 22 -1.00 6.51 6.52
CA GLN A 22 -2.30 6.89 5.94
C GLN A 22 -2.80 8.26 6.40
N THR A 23 -2.34 8.77 7.55
CA THR A 23 -2.68 10.12 8.04
C THR A 23 -2.04 11.26 7.24
N ASP A 24 -1.04 10.97 6.39
CA ASP A 24 -0.33 11.97 5.59
C ASP A 24 -1.08 12.37 4.31
N SER A 25 -2.17 11.66 3.96
CA SER A 25 -3.02 11.98 2.81
C SER A 25 -4.43 11.41 2.96
N ASP A 26 -5.44 12.14 2.47
CA ASP A 26 -6.81 11.62 2.35
C ASP A 26 -6.96 10.55 1.24
N LEU A 27 -5.96 10.42 0.36
CA LEU A 27 -5.95 9.35 -0.64
C LEU A 27 -5.55 8.03 0.02
N PRO A 28 -6.22 6.91 -0.29
CA PRO A 28 -5.86 5.60 0.24
C PRO A 28 -4.46 5.19 -0.24
N PHE A 29 -3.64 4.71 0.69
CA PHE A 29 -2.33 4.14 0.41
C PHE A 29 -2.43 2.62 0.29
N PHE A 30 -1.81 2.08 -0.76
CA PHE A 30 -1.69 0.65 -1.01
C PHE A 30 -0.24 0.25 -0.83
N ASP A 31 0.10 -0.23 0.37
CA ASP A 31 1.43 -0.75 0.67
C ASP A 31 1.63 -2.10 -0.03
N THR A 32 2.48 -2.11 -1.07
CA THR A 32 2.70 -3.32 -1.87
C THR A 32 3.40 -4.43 -1.08
N ALA A 33 4.27 -4.08 -0.13
CA ALA A 33 4.97 -5.06 0.69
C ALA A 33 4.00 -5.77 1.63
N LEU A 34 3.10 -5.01 2.26
CA LEU A 34 2.06 -5.56 3.12
C LEU A 34 1.07 -6.43 2.34
N LEU A 35 0.56 -5.93 1.21
CA LEU A 35 -0.41 -6.66 0.38
C LEU A 35 0.18 -7.96 -0.18
N HIS A 36 1.43 -7.94 -0.69
CA HIS A 36 2.10 -9.15 -1.13
C HIS A 36 2.34 -10.14 0.01
N SER A 37 2.71 -9.64 1.19
CA SER A 37 2.93 -10.51 2.35
C SER A 37 1.63 -11.19 2.80
N GLN A 38 0.51 -10.45 2.80
CA GLN A 38 -0.82 -11.02 3.09
C GLN A 38 -1.21 -12.09 2.06
N MET A 39 -1.07 -11.79 0.76
CA MET A 39 -1.31 -12.77 -0.30
C MET A 39 -0.43 -14.01 -0.16
N ALA A 40 0.84 -13.85 0.20
CA ALA A 40 1.75 -14.96 0.41
C ALA A 40 1.29 -15.85 1.57
N ILE A 41 0.79 -15.27 2.66
CA ILE A 41 0.21 -16.02 3.79
C ILE A 41 -1.03 -16.80 3.32
N ASP A 42 -1.94 -16.15 2.61
CA ASP A 42 -3.17 -16.77 2.12
C ASP A 42 -2.87 -17.95 1.18
N PHE A 43 -1.90 -17.76 0.28
CA PHE A 43 -1.40 -18.80 -0.61
C PHE A 43 -0.79 -20.00 0.15
N ILE A 44 0.03 -19.74 1.17
CA ILE A 44 0.70 -20.80 1.95
C ILE A 44 -0.30 -21.58 2.82
N LEU A 45 -1.33 -20.91 3.34
CA LEU A 45 -2.29 -21.49 4.27
C LEU A 45 -3.55 -22.05 3.60
N GLU A 46 -3.63 -22.03 2.27
CA GLU A 46 -4.83 -22.41 1.50
C GLU A 46 -6.11 -21.70 2.00
N LYS A 47 -5.99 -20.39 2.28
CA LYS A 47 -7.10 -19.54 2.74
C LYS A 47 -7.63 -18.63 1.63
#